data_AF-A0A080LVF1-F1
#
_entry.id   AF-A0A080LVF1-F1
#
_cell.length_a   1.000
_cell.length_b   1.000
_cell.length_c   1.000
_cell.angle_alpha   90.00
_cell.angle_beta   90.00
_cell.angle_gamma   90.00
#
_symmetry.space_group_name_H-M   'P 1'
#
loop_
_entity.id
_entity.type
_entity.pdbx_description
1 polymer ?
#
loop_
_entity_poly.entity_id
_entity_poly.type
_entity_poly.pdbx_seq_one_letter_code
_entity_poly.pdbx_strand_id
1 'polypeptide(L)' 'MMTTMAALVGTLPIALGLGAGAEVRQPLGLAVVGGLLLSQFLTLYLTPVIYLYLDRFSRENAREMTPALENGKPGSGT' A
#
# COMPACT_ATOMS: atom_id res chain seq x y z
N MET A 1 9.94 -6.60 4.95
CA MET A 1 9.96 -7.64 3.90
C MET A 1 10.57 -8.91 4.49
N MET A 2 9.72 -9.82 4.99
CA MET A 2 10.13 -11.10 5.59
C MET A 2 9.06 -12.17 5.28
N THR A 3 7.79 -11.77 5.26
CA THR A 3 6.63 -12.62 4.92
C THR A 3 6.58 -13.05 3.45
N THR A 4 6.90 -12.16 2.50
CA THR A 4 6.87 -12.48 1.06
C THR A 4 7.93 -13.51 0.68
N MET A 5 9.12 -13.44 1.29
CA MET A 5 10.19 -14.41 1.06
C MET A 5 9.83 -15.81 1.60
N ALA A 6 9.20 -15.88 2.78
CA ALA A 6 8.73 -17.15 3.32
C ALA A 6 7.63 -17.79 2.45
N ALA A 7 6.68 -17.00 1.94
CA ALA A 7 5.64 -17.48 1.05
C ALA A 7 6.19 -17.94 -0.31
N LEU A 8 7.18 -17.23 -0.86
CA LEU A 8 7.87 -17.63 -2.09
C LEU A 8 8.61 -18.96 -1.92
N VAL A 9 9.37 -19.14 -0.83
CA VAL A 9 10.09 -20.40 -0.56
C VAL A 9 9.12 -21.58 -0.38
N GLY A 10 7.96 -21.38 0.26
CA GLY A 10 6.95 -22.43 0.44
C GLY A 10 6.17 -22.80 -0.83
N THR A 11 6.02 -21.87 -1.78
CA THR A 11 5.28 -22.09 -3.03
C THR A 11 6.17 -22.48 -4.22
N LEU A 12 7.47 -22.20 -4.14
CA LEU A 12 8.48 -22.55 -5.16
C LEU A 12 8.45 -24.02 -5.62
N PRO A 13 8.43 -25.04 -4.73
CA PRO A 13 8.42 -26.44 -5.17
C PRO A 13 7.12 -26.84 -5.87
N ILE A 14 6.00 -26.18 -5.55
CA ILE A 14 4.69 -26.42 -6.18
C ILE A 14 4.64 -25.74 -7.55
N ALA A 15 5.20 -24.54 -7.69
CA ALA A 15 5.23 -23.78 -8.93
C ALA A 15 6.17 -24.40 -9.99
N LEU A 16 7.26 -25.05 -9.56
CA LEU A 16 8.20 -25.77 -10.42
C LEU A 16 7.70 -27.15 -10.88
N GLY A 17 6.54 -27.61 -10.39
CA GLY A 17 5.90 -28.84 -10.86
C GLY A 17 6.67 -30.13 -10.54
N LEU A 18 7.56 -30.11 -9.54
CA LEU A 18 8.33 -31.28 -9.12
C LEU A 18 7.46 -32.23 -8.27
N GLY A 19 6.61 -33.03 -8.92
CA GLY A 19 5.82 -34.08 -8.28
C GLY A 19 4.58 -34.53 -9.06
N ALA A 20 4.15 -35.77 -8.88
CA ALA A 20 2.97 -36.35 -9.53
C ALA A 20 1.69 -35.55 -9.21
N GLY A 21 0.92 -35.16 -10.24
CA GLY A 21 -0.26 -34.29 -10.09
C GLY A 21 0.03 -32.78 -10.16
N ALA A 22 1.24 -32.39 -10.58
CA ALA A 22 1.66 -31.00 -10.77
C ALA A 22 0.75 -30.21 -11.72
N GLU A 23 0.16 -30.84 -12.73
CA GLU A 23 -0.70 -30.19 -13.73
C GLU A 23 -1.89 -29.44 -13.11
N VAL A 24 -2.40 -29.92 -11.97
CA VAL A 24 -3.52 -29.30 -11.25
C VAL A 24 -3.05 -28.28 -10.20
N ARG A 25 -1.84 -28.46 -9.62
CA ARG A 25 -1.33 -27.63 -8.51
C ARG A 25 -0.45 -26.46 -8.98
N GLN A 26 0.16 -26.59 -10.16
CA GLN A 26 0.98 -25.55 -10.80
C GLN A 26 0.22 -24.24 -11.05
N PRO A 27 -1.02 -24.22 -11.60
CA PRO A 27 -1.77 -22.97 -11.79
C PRO A 27 -2.16 -22.30 -10.46
N LEU A 28 -2.46 -23.10 -9.42
CA LEU A 28 -2.76 -22.58 -8.08
C LEU A 28 -1.52 -21.90 -7.47
N GLY A 29 -0.34 -22.51 -7.60
CA GLY A 29 0.92 -21.92 -7.17
C GLY A 29 1.23 -20.59 -7.88
N LEU A 30 1.06 -20.55 -9.20
CA LEU A 30 1.24 -19.33 -10.00
C LEU A 30 0.29 -18.20 -9.60
N ALA A 31 -0.99 -18.51 -9.34
CA ALA A 31 -1.97 -17.52 -8.90
C ALA A 31 -1.59 -16.90 -7.55
N VAL A 32 -1.09 -17.70 -6.61
CA VAL A 32 -0.66 -17.23 -5.28
C VAL A 32 0.59 -16.37 -5.39
N VAL A 33 1.62 -16.82 -6.11
CA VAL A 33 2.86 -16.04 -6.31
C VAL A 33 2.56 -14.72 -7.01
N GLY A 34 1.76 -14.74 -8.07
CA GLY A 34 1.32 -13.54 -8.78
C GLY A 34 0.52 -12.60 -7.89
N GLY A 35 -0.41 -13.13 -7.08
CA GLY A 35 -1.20 -12.35 -6.14
C GLY A 35 -0.37 -11.70 -5.03
N LEU A 36 0.66 -12.40 -4.53
CA LEU A 36 1.58 -11.87 -3.53
C LEU A 36 2.47 -10.76 -4.10
N LEU A 37 3.00 -10.94 -5.31
CA LEU A 37 3.76 -9.90 -6.00
C LEU A 37 2.88 -8.67 -6.29
N LEU A 38 1.66 -8.90 -6.79
CA LEU A 38 0.70 -7.83 -7.06
C LEU A 38 0.32 -7.09 -5.77
N SER A 39 0.09 -7.80 -4.65
CA SER A 39 -0.25 -7.19 -3.36
C SER A 39 0.87 -6.27 -2.84
N GLN A 40 2.13 -6.67 -3.06
CA GLN A 40 3.27 -5.83 -2.68
C GLN A 40 3.35 -4.56 -3.53
N PHE A 41 3.12 -4.68 -4.84
CA PHE A 41 3.06 -3.54 -5.75
C PHE A 41 1.88 -2.63 -5.44
N LEU A 42 0.69 -3.20 -5.26
CA LEU A 42 -0.50 -2.47 -4.87
C LEU A 42 -0.26 -1.74 -3.56
N THR A 43 0.30 -2.38 -2.52
CA THR A 43 0.53 -1.71 -1.24
C THR A 43 1.52 -0.55 -1.39
N LEU A 44 2.66 -0.77 -2.05
CA LEU A 44 3.67 0.28 -2.26
C LEU A 44 3.17 1.44 -3.12
N TYR A 45 2.20 1.21 -4.01
CA TYR A 45 1.64 2.23 -4.90
C TYR A 45 0.38 2.89 -4.34
N LEU A 46 -0.52 2.11 -3.75
CA LEU A 46 -1.80 2.55 -3.22
C LEU A 46 -1.61 3.43 -1.98
N THR A 47 -0.66 3.12 -1.10
CA THR A 47 -0.35 3.97 0.07
C THR A 47 0.02 5.41 -0.33
N PRO A 48 1.01 5.67 -1.20
CA PRO A 48 1.33 7.05 -1.60
C PRO A 48 0.23 7.69 -2.42
N VAL A 49 -0.46 6.94 -3.28
CA VAL A 49 -1.57 7.46 -4.10
C VAL A 49 -2.71 7.95 -3.22
N ILE A 50 -3.16 7.14 -2.25
CA ILE A 50 -4.18 7.54 -1.29
C ILE A 50 -3.72 8.75 -0.49
N TYR A 51 -2.46 8.79 -0.07
CA TYR A 51 -1.92 9.95 0.64
C TYR A 51 -2.02 11.24 -0.19
N LEU A 52 -1.69 11.20 -1.48
CA LEU A 52 -1.80 12.37 -2.36
C LEU A 52 -3.27 12.81 -2.55
N TYR A 53 -4.21 11.87 -2.67
CA TYR A 53 -5.63 12.19 -2.75
C TYR A 53 -6.15 12.81 -1.45
N LEU A 54 -5.79 12.24 -0.30
CA LEU A 54 -6.17 12.78 1.01
C LEU A 54 -5.51 14.13 1.31
N ASP A 55 -4.23 14.32 0.97
CA ASP A 55 -3.52 15.58 1.16
C ASP A 55 -4.16 16.71 0.34
N ARG A 56 -4.56 16.41 -0.91
CA ARG A 56 -5.29 17.39 -1.74
C ARG A 56 -6.62 17.81 -1.12
N PHE A 57 -7.40 16.84 -0.61
CA PHE A 57 -8.66 17.12 0.07
C PHE A 57 -8.45 17.86 1.41
N SER A 58 -7.40 17.49 2.16
CA SER A 58 -7.06 18.10 3.43
C SER A 58 -6.60 19.56 3.26
N ARG A 59 -5.84 19.88 2.19
CA ARG A 59 -5.45 21.26 1.87
C ARG A 59 -6.63 22.15 1.48
N GLU A 60 -7.62 21.60 0.78
CA GLU A 60 -8.85 22.32 0.44
C GLU A 60 -9.66 22.63 1.72
N ASN A 61 -9.78 21.67 2.65
CA ASN A 61 -10.49 21.86 3.91
C ASN A 61 -9.72 22.74 4.93
N ALA A 62 -8.39 22.75 4.89
CA ALA A 62 -7.55 23.57 5.78
C ALA A 62 -7.59 25.08 5.45
N ARG A 63 -7.89 25.44 4.18
CA ARG A 63 -8.05 26.83 3.75
C ARG A 63 -9.28 27.51 4.37
N GLU A 64 -10.30 26.74 4.76
CA GLU A 64 -11.47 27.29 5.47
C GLU A 64 -11.19 27.57 6.96
N MET A 65 -10.20 26.91 7.58
CA MET A 65 -9.89 27.07 9.01
C MET A 65 -8.77 28.10 9.30
N THR A 66 -8.05 28.58 8.28
CA THR A 66 -7.00 29.61 8.38
C THR A 66 -7.39 31.07 8.02
N PRO A 67 -8.64 31.55 8.24
CA PRO A 67 -8.90 32.99 8.42
C PRO A 67 -8.97 33.43 9.89
N ALA A 68 -9.09 32.51 10.85
CA ALA A 68 -9.42 32.85 12.25
C ALA A 68 -8.20 33.05 13.17
N LEU A 69 -6.99 32.62 12.77
CA LEU A 69 -5.78 32.76 13.61
C LEU A 69 -4.95 34.02 13.31
N GLU A 70 -5.20 34.71 12.19
CA GLU A 70 -4.55 36.00 11.87
C GLU A 70 -5.22 37.17 12.63
N ASN A 71 -6.49 37.04 13.04
CA ASN A 71 -7.26 38.12 13.64
C ASN A 71 -7.21 38.16 15.19
N GLY A 72 -6.25 37.43 15.78
CA GLY A 72 -6.11 37.23 17.23
C GLY A 72 -4.75 37.67 17.78
N LYS A 73 -4.21 38.80 17.32
CA LYS A 73 -2.99 39.38 17.90
C LYS A 73 -3.36 40.46 18.95
N PRO A 74 -3.46 40.14 20.26
CA PRO A 74 -3.46 41.15 21.29
C PRO A 74 -2.00 41.58 21.50
N GLY A 75 -1.55 42.53 20.68
CA GLY A 75 -0.27 43.22 20.82
C GLY A 75 -0.47 44.63 21.38
N SER A 76 -1.15 44.74 22.53
CA SER A 76 -1.11 45.92 23.38
C SER A 76 0.15 45.83 24.24
N GLY A 77 1.13 46.70 24.01
CA GLY A 77 2.29 46.79 24.88
C GLY A 77 3.49 47.52 24.28
N THR A 78 3.31 48.78 23.88
CA THR A 78 4.27 49.90 24.05
C THR A 78 3.53 51.21 23.82
#